data_AF-A0A9W8HAV0-F1
#
_entry.id   AF-A0A9W8HAV0-F1
#
_cell.length_a   1.000
_cell.length_b   1.000
_cell.length_c   1.000
_cell.angle_alpha   90.00
_cell.angle_beta   90.00
_cell.angle_gamma   90.00
#
_symmetry.space_group_name_H-M   'P 1'
#
loop_
_entity.id
_entity.type
_entity.pdbx_description
1 polymer ?
#
loop_
_entity_poly.entity_id
_entity_poly.type
_entity_poly.pdbx_seq_one_letter_code
_entity_poly.pdbx_strand_id
1 'polypeptide(L)'
;MGLDLDKHGIRRRVHRRLAMTPVAQPLQCVQSPDELIVVLADAMEAHAAILERCGILHSDLSTGNILVHHDSNGRTTGTLIDFDYAIRVGSDEGEGEGSGRTGTLPYMSICCLDGRGVRRTALDDYESLIYIIGFLGFDGTLFYNEKVSPSSRGCWPTANPGAQAPHQSDADFYDANVAAEITDPFARRAEVADRIARDLLNTLKEARDAAKGRMVGQ
;
A
#
# COMPACT_ATOMS: atom_id res chain seq x y z
N MET A 1 -17.20 -7.51 22.47
CA MET A 1 -18.41 -7.72 21.64
C MET A 1 -18.86 -9.17 21.76
N GLY A 2 -20.11 -9.42 22.18
CA GLY A 2 -20.66 -10.77 22.31
C GLY A 2 -20.92 -11.42 20.94
N LEU A 3 -20.56 -12.68 20.78
CA LEU A 3 -20.83 -13.45 19.56
C LEU A 3 -22.32 -13.79 19.50
N ASP A 4 -23.02 -13.31 18.47
CA ASP A 4 -24.42 -13.63 18.18
C ASP A 4 -24.50 -15.06 17.61
N LEU A 5 -24.53 -16.04 18.53
CA LEU A 5 -24.64 -17.47 18.24
C LEU A 5 -26.13 -17.84 18.13
N ASP A 6 -26.47 -18.69 17.16
CA ASP A 6 -27.82 -19.24 17.10
C ASP A 6 -28.05 -20.28 18.23
N LYS A 7 -29.29 -20.77 18.34
CA LYS A 7 -29.69 -21.78 19.35
C LYS A 7 -28.90 -23.11 19.30
N HIS A 8 -28.05 -23.32 18.30
CA HIS A 8 -27.20 -24.50 18.14
C HIS A 8 -25.70 -24.17 18.28
N GLY A 9 -25.34 -22.96 18.71
CA GLY A 9 -23.95 -22.54 18.83
C GLY A 9 -23.28 -22.25 17.47
N ILE A 10 -24.06 -22.08 16.40
CA ILE A 10 -23.53 -21.77 15.07
C ILE A 10 -23.39 -20.26 14.94
N ARG A 11 -22.19 -19.81 14.56
CA ARG A 11 -21.90 -18.40 14.29
C ARG A 11 -22.68 -17.94 13.07
N ARG A 12 -23.62 -17.02 13.27
CA ARG A 12 -24.38 -16.41 12.16
C ARG A 12 -23.41 -15.62 11.28
N ARG A 13 -23.30 -16.00 10.00
CA ARG A 13 -22.53 -15.26 8.99
C ARG A 13 -23.50 -14.56 8.05
N VAL A 14 -23.22 -13.29 7.75
CA VAL A 14 -23.97 -12.51 6.76
C VAL A 14 -23.07 -12.31 5.55
N HIS A 15 -23.52 -12.74 4.37
CA HIS A 15 -22.83 -12.47 3.12
C HIS A 15 -23.16 -11.06 2.65
N ARG A 16 -22.16 -10.21 2.44
CA ARG A 16 -22.32 -8.85 1.88
C ARG A 16 -21.70 -8.80 0.49
N ARG A 17 -22.31 -8.03 -0.42
CA ARG A 17 -21.79 -7.77 -1.77
C ARG A 17 -21.85 -6.29 -2.04
N LEU A 18 -20.75 -5.72 -2.53
CA LEU A 18 -20.68 -4.35 -2.99
C LEU A 18 -20.45 -4.38 -4.50
N ALA A 19 -21.30 -3.70 -5.26
CA ALA A 19 -21.14 -3.53 -6.70
C ALA A 19 -20.89 -2.04 -6.97
N MET A 20 -19.80 -1.76 -7.70
CA MET A 20 -19.31 -0.39 -7.93
C MET A 20 -19.18 -0.14 -9.43
N THR A 21 -19.24 1.13 -9.81
CA THR A 21 -19.03 1.62 -11.18
C THR A 21 -18.03 2.78 -11.12
N PRO A 22 -17.12 2.94 -12.10
CA PRO A 22 -17.00 2.14 -13.33
C PRO A 22 -16.42 0.74 -13.12
N VAL A 23 -16.61 -0.14 -14.10
CA VAL A 23 -15.97 -1.47 -14.12
C VAL A 23 -14.50 -1.25 -14.48
N ALA A 24 -13.65 -1.29 -13.46
CA ALA A 24 -12.20 -1.18 -13.61
C ALA A 24 -11.54 -2.55 -13.81
N GLN A 25 -10.32 -2.53 -14.32
CA GLN A 25 -9.49 -3.69 -14.61
C GLN A 25 -8.32 -3.77 -13.61
N PRO A 26 -7.73 -4.96 -13.42
CA PRO A 26 -6.52 -5.10 -12.60
C PRO A 26 -5.38 -4.19 -13.07
N LEU A 27 -4.50 -3.75 -12.16
CA LEU A 27 -3.35 -2.89 -12.46
C LEU A 27 -2.46 -3.42 -13.61
N GLN A 28 -2.46 -4.74 -13.83
CA GLN A 28 -1.74 -5.42 -14.90
C GLN A 28 -2.22 -5.03 -16.31
N CYS A 29 -3.37 -4.37 -16.43
CA CYS A 29 -3.93 -3.93 -17.71
C CYS A 29 -3.45 -2.54 -18.17
N VAL A 30 -2.56 -1.87 -17.42
CA VAL A 30 -1.92 -0.64 -17.89
C VAL A 30 -1.05 -0.93 -19.12
N GLN A 31 -1.06 -0.01 -20.07
CA GLN A 31 -0.45 -0.18 -21.40
C GLN A 31 0.89 0.55 -21.54
N SER A 32 1.20 1.48 -20.63
CA SER A 32 2.43 2.25 -20.66
C SER A 32 2.90 2.68 -19.26
N PRO A 33 4.19 3.02 -19.09
CA PRO A 33 4.67 3.61 -17.85
C PRO A 33 3.94 4.91 -17.50
N ASP A 34 3.55 5.71 -18.50
CA ASP A 34 2.78 6.93 -18.30
C ASP A 34 1.39 6.62 -17.71
N GLU A 35 0.71 5.58 -18.20
CA GLU A 35 -0.55 5.12 -17.60
C GLU A 35 -0.38 4.62 -16.17
N LEU A 36 0.69 3.87 -15.90
CA LEU A 36 0.97 3.41 -14.53
C LEU A 36 1.13 4.59 -13.57
N ILE A 37 1.87 5.62 -13.97
CA ILE A 37 2.04 6.84 -13.17
C ILE A 37 0.68 7.51 -12.90
N VAL A 38 -0.18 7.61 -13.93
CA VAL A 38 -1.52 8.17 -13.79
C VAL A 38 -2.36 7.38 -12.79
N VAL A 39 -2.40 6.06 -12.93
CA VAL A 39 -3.20 5.16 -12.10
C VAL A 39 -2.76 5.21 -10.64
N LEU A 40 -1.45 5.14 -10.38
CA LEU A 40 -0.91 5.21 -9.02
C LEU A 40 -1.18 6.57 -8.37
N ALA A 41 -1.00 7.67 -9.11
CA ALA A 41 -1.27 9.01 -8.60
C ALA A 41 -2.75 9.23 -8.26
N ASP A 42 -3.67 8.77 -9.14
CA ASP A 42 -5.11 8.87 -8.90
C ASP A 42 -5.55 8.01 -7.70
N ALA A 43 -5.00 6.81 -7.54
CA ALA A 43 -5.25 5.96 -6.37
C ALA A 43 -4.77 6.60 -5.07
N MET A 44 -3.60 7.23 -5.07
CA MET A 44 -3.07 7.92 -3.89
C MET A 44 -3.76 9.26 -3.62
N GLU A 45 -4.31 9.92 -4.63
CA GLU A 45 -5.18 11.08 -4.42
C GLU A 45 -6.51 10.67 -3.77
N ALA A 46 -7.09 9.52 -4.18
CA ALA A 46 -8.26 8.96 -3.53
C ALA A 46 -7.95 8.55 -2.06
N HIS A 47 -6.81 7.90 -1.83
CA HIS A 47 -6.32 7.59 -0.49
C HIS A 47 -6.23 8.84 0.40
N ALA A 48 -5.54 9.89 -0.08
CA ALA A 48 -5.37 11.12 0.68
C ALA A 48 -6.72 11.80 0.99
N ALA A 49 -7.65 11.81 0.04
CA ALA A 49 -8.98 12.36 0.27
C ALA A 49 -9.79 11.56 1.31
N ILE A 50 -9.66 10.23 1.32
CA ILE A 50 -10.29 9.35 2.32
C ILE A 50 -9.66 9.58 3.70
N LEU A 51 -8.34 9.68 3.76
CA LEU A 51 -7.62 9.97 5.00
C LEU A 51 -8.06 11.33 5.58
N GLU A 52 -8.07 12.38 4.76
CA GLU A 52 -8.44 13.73 5.18
C GLU A 52 -9.90 13.80 5.68
N ARG A 53 -10.84 13.19 4.94
CA ARG A 53 -12.28 13.32 5.22
C ARG A 53 -12.79 12.35 6.26
N CYS A 54 -12.22 11.15 6.33
CA CYS A 54 -12.74 10.05 7.14
C CYS A 54 -11.80 9.65 8.28
N GLY A 55 -10.52 10.05 8.22
CA GLY A 55 -9.48 9.59 9.15
C GLY A 55 -9.15 8.11 8.97
N ILE A 56 -9.17 7.61 7.73
CA ILE A 56 -9.00 6.19 7.42
C ILE A 56 -7.70 5.98 6.63
N LEU A 57 -6.85 5.08 7.12
CA LEU A 57 -5.71 4.52 6.41
C LEU A 57 -6.12 3.23 5.70
N HIS A 58 -5.57 2.96 4.52
CA HIS A 58 -5.91 1.78 3.75
C HIS A 58 -5.31 0.51 4.36
N SER A 59 -4.05 0.60 4.78
CA SER A 59 -3.30 -0.42 5.52
C SER A 59 -2.98 -1.74 4.79
N ASP A 60 -3.60 -2.00 3.64
CA ASP A 60 -3.26 -3.10 2.74
C ASP A 60 -3.12 -2.64 1.28
N LEU A 61 -2.26 -1.65 1.02
CA LEU A 61 -1.96 -1.26 -0.35
C LEU A 61 -1.20 -2.37 -1.07
N SER A 62 -1.74 -2.82 -2.20
CA SER A 62 -1.16 -3.88 -3.03
C SER A 62 -1.50 -3.67 -4.51
N THR A 63 -0.81 -4.39 -5.40
CA THR A 63 -1.12 -4.39 -6.84
C THR A 63 -2.52 -4.92 -7.16
N GLY A 64 -3.13 -5.71 -6.26
CA GLY A 64 -4.50 -6.22 -6.42
C GLY A 64 -5.58 -5.22 -6.02
N ASN A 65 -5.22 -4.22 -5.21
CA ASN A 65 -6.16 -3.25 -4.63
C ASN A 65 -6.19 -1.91 -5.40
N ILE A 66 -5.32 -1.78 -6.40
CA ILE A 66 -5.29 -0.65 -7.33
C ILE A 66 -5.80 -1.13 -8.68
N LEU A 67 -6.81 -0.45 -9.21
CA LEU A 67 -7.44 -0.77 -10.48
C LEU A 67 -7.22 0.35 -11.50
N VAL A 68 -7.16 -0.03 -12.77
CA VAL A 68 -7.14 0.89 -13.91
C VAL A 68 -8.50 0.90 -14.60
N HIS A 69 -8.99 2.10 -14.92
CA HIS A 69 -10.20 2.27 -15.71
C HIS A 69 -9.92 3.14 -16.92
N HIS A 70 -10.29 2.63 -18.10
CA HIS A 70 -10.25 3.34 -19.37
C HIS A 70 -11.68 3.77 -19.74
N ASP A 71 -11.93 5.07 -19.83
CA ASP A 71 -13.25 5.57 -20.23
C ASP A 71 -13.50 5.41 -21.74
N SER A 72 -14.72 5.74 -22.18
CA SER A 72 -15.11 5.64 -23.60
C SER A 72 -14.30 6.55 -24.54
N ASN A 73 -13.60 7.55 -24.00
CA ASN A 73 -12.75 8.47 -24.74
C ASN A 73 -11.27 8.06 -24.68
N GLY A 74 -10.95 6.89 -24.11
CA GLY A 74 -9.59 6.41 -23.91
C GLY A 74 -8.84 7.10 -22.77
N ARG A 75 -9.53 7.79 -21.85
CA ARG A 75 -8.89 8.40 -20.69
C ARG A 75 -8.66 7.36 -19.61
N THR A 76 -7.41 7.29 -19.15
CA THR A 76 -6.98 6.40 -18.09
C THR A 76 -7.15 7.05 -16.72
N THR A 77 -7.73 6.31 -15.78
CA THR A 77 -7.95 6.72 -14.38
C THR A 77 -7.60 5.59 -13.43
N GLY A 78 -7.06 5.91 -12.26
CA GLY A 78 -6.80 4.96 -11.19
C GLY A 78 -7.94 4.89 -10.17
N THR A 79 -8.13 3.74 -9.53
CA THR A 79 -9.09 3.56 -8.43
C THR A 79 -8.49 2.68 -7.34
N LEU A 80 -8.71 3.07 -6.08
CA LEU A 80 -8.33 2.30 -4.90
C LEU A 80 -9.55 1.56 -4.34
N ILE A 81 -9.41 0.25 -4.09
CA ILE A 81 -10.46 -0.63 -3.56
C ILE A 81 -9.94 -1.43 -2.36
N ASP A 82 -10.84 -2.18 -1.72
CA ASP A 82 -10.53 -3.16 -0.66
C ASP A 82 -10.01 -2.56 0.65
N PHE A 83 -10.95 -1.96 1.40
CA PHE A 83 -10.71 -1.36 2.71
C PHE A 83 -10.98 -2.34 3.87
N ASP A 84 -10.96 -3.65 3.64
CA ASP A 84 -11.27 -4.64 4.68
C ASP A 84 -10.22 -4.65 5.82
N TYR A 85 -9.00 -4.18 5.53
CA TYR A 85 -7.91 -3.98 6.51
C TYR A 85 -7.74 -2.52 6.94
N ALA A 86 -8.65 -1.64 6.55
CA ALA A 86 -8.50 -0.21 6.81
C ALA A 86 -8.58 0.12 8.30
N ILE A 87 -7.74 1.05 8.74
CA ILE A 87 -7.60 1.43 10.15
C ILE A 87 -7.97 2.89 10.31
N ARG A 88 -8.72 3.20 11.38
CA ARG A 88 -9.03 4.57 11.73
C ARG A 88 -7.88 5.19 12.51
N VAL A 89 -7.41 6.37 12.08
CA VAL A 89 -6.37 7.12 12.79
C VAL A 89 -6.85 7.40 14.22
N GLY A 90 -6.00 7.11 15.20
CA GLY A 90 -6.34 7.29 16.63
C GLY A 90 -7.13 6.15 17.26
N SER A 91 -7.38 5.05 16.54
CA SER A 91 -8.00 3.85 17.11
C SER A 91 -6.97 2.91 17.73
N ASP A 92 -7.41 2.17 18.76
CA ASP A 92 -6.62 1.11 19.42
C ASP A 92 -6.19 0.01 18.44
N GLU A 93 -6.89 -0.16 17.30
CA GLU A 93 -6.52 -1.13 16.25
C GLU A 93 -5.19 -0.77 15.56
N GLY A 94 -4.81 0.52 15.58
CA GLY A 94 -3.55 1.01 15.05
C GLY A 94 -2.43 1.09 16.09
N GLU A 95 -2.67 0.65 17.33
CA GLU A 95 -1.77 0.83 18.48
C GLU A 95 -1.57 -0.50 19.25
N GLY A 96 -0.33 -0.79 19.69
CA GLY A 96 -0.05 -1.88 20.62
C GLY A 96 0.51 -3.19 20.01
N GLU A 97 1.13 -4.00 20.88
CA GLU A 97 1.71 -5.31 20.56
C GLU A 97 0.61 -6.30 20.14
N GLY A 98 0.51 -6.56 18.83
CA GLY A 98 -0.47 -7.49 18.25
C GLY A 98 -1.30 -6.93 17.11
N SER A 99 -1.23 -5.62 16.84
CA SER A 99 -1.91 -4.98 15.70
C SER A 99 -1.29 -5.31 14.32
N GLY A 100 -0.09 -5.90 14.28
CA GLY A 100 0.89 -5.48 13.28
C GLY A 100 1.14 -6.34 12.04
N ARG A 101 0.58 -7.53 11.86
CA ARG A 101 0.89 -8.37 10.67
C ARG A 101 -0.31 -8.62 9.76
N THR A 102 -1.10 -7.58 9.53
CA THR A 102 -2.15 -7.59 8.51
C THR A 102 -1.72 -6.76 7.32
N GLY A 103 -1.83 -7.34 6.13
CA GLY A 103 -1.44 -6.75 4.86
C GLY A 103 -0.68 -7.74 3.98
N THR A 104 -0.50 -7.37 2.72
CA THR A 104 0.22 -8.17 1.73
C THR A 104 1.73 -8.08 1.97
N LEU A 105 2.35 -9.16 2.47
CA LEU A 105 3.73 -9.18 2.99
C LEU A 105 4.79 -8.45 2.11
N PRO A 106 4.84 -8.62 0.76
CA PRO A 106 5.79 -7.90 -0.08
C PRO A 106 5.64 -6.36 -0.08
N TYR A 107 4.49 -5.84 0.31
CA TYR A 107 4.16 -4.41 0.29
C TYR A 107 3.98 -3.82 1.69
N MET A 108 4.15 -4.62 2.75
CA MET A 108 3.93 -4.17 4.12
C MET A 108 5.05 -3.22 4.57
N SER A 109 4.68 -2.07 5.15
CA SER A 109 5.64 -1.12 5.77
C SER A 109 6.52 -1.81 6.81
N ILE A 110 7.78 -1.38 6.93
CA ILE A 110 8.74 -1.88 7.92
C ILE A 110 8.20 -1.80 9.35
N CYS A 111 7.45 -0.74 9.67
CA CYS A 111 6.86 -0.56 11.01
C CYS A 111 5.83 -1.65 11.33
N CYS A 112 5.12 -2.13 10.30
CA CYS A 112 4.17 -3.23 10.44
C CYS A 112 4.90 -4.58 10.52
N LEU A 113 5.90 -4.82 9.65
CA LEU A 113 6.68 -6.06 9.64
C LEU A 113 7.38 -6.34 10.97
N ASP A 114 7.97 -5.30 11.55
CA ASP A 114 8.77 -5.37 12.78
C ASP A 114 7.91 -5.49 14.05
N GLY A 115 6.60 -5.26 13.94
CA GLY A 115 5.64 -5.54 15.01
C GLY A 115 5.83 -4.70 16.28
N ARG A 116 6.56 -3.59 16.22
CA ARG A 116 6.92 -2.73 17.37
C ARG A 116 5.75 -1.99 18.03
N GLY A 117 4.51 -2.24 17.60
CA GLY A 117 3.33 -1.55 18.13
C GLY A 117 3.31 -0.04 17.87
N VAL A 118 4.14 0.44 16.93
CA VAL A 118 4.19 1.85 16.51
C VAL A 118 2.88 2.21 15.82
N ARG A 119 2.35 3.39 16.16
CA ARG A 119 1.12 3.91 15.57
C ARG A 119 1.23 3.98 14.05
N ARG A 120 0.28 3.36 13.34
CA ARG A 120 0.18 3.47 11.88
C ARG A 120 -0.17 4.90 11.46
N THR A 121 0.46 5.34 10.38
CA THR A 121 0.32 6.68 9.80
C THR A 121 0.15 6.59 8.28
N ALA A 122 -0.09 7.73 7.63
CA ALA A 122 -0.12 7.82 6.17
C ALA A 122 1.17 7.25 5.55
N LEU A 123 2.33 7.45 6.18
CA LEU A 123 3.60 6.97 5.67
C LEU A 123 3.66 5.47 5.46
N ASP A 124 2.91 4.68 6.24
CA ASP A 124 2.89 3.24 6.06
C ASP A 124 2.26 2.84 4.72
N ASP A 125 1.19 3.54 4.33
CA ASP A 125 0.55 3.36 3.02
C ASP A 125 1.45 3.89 1.88
N TYR A 126 2.14 5.02 2.07
CA TYR A 126 3.10 5.52 1.07
C TYR A 126 4.35 4.63 0.94
N GLU A 127 4.80 3.99 2.02
CA GLU A 127 5.88 3.01 1.97
C GLU A 127 5.47 1.77 1.16
N SER A 128 4.24 1.28 1.36
CA SER A 128 3.65 0.25 0.51
C SER A 128 3.65 0.64 -0.97
N LEU A 129 3.30 1.89 -1.30
CA LEU A 129 3.34 2.39 -2.67
C LEU A 129 4.77 2.32 -3.25
N ILE A 130 5.79 2.72 -2.49
CA ILE A 130 7.19 2.64 -2.93
C ILE A 130 7.58 1.19 -3.23
N TYR A 131 7.16 0.24 -2.39
CA TYR A 131 7.39 -1.18 -2.64
C TYR A 131 6.63 -1.71 -3.85
N ILE A 132 5.41 -1.23 -4.11
CA ILE A 132 4.67 -1.53 -5.35
C ILE A 132 5.44 -1.03 -6.57
N ILE A 133 5.91 0.22 -6.56
CA ILE A 133 6.70 0.80 -7.66
C ILE A 133 7.98 0.00 -7.88
N GLY A 134 8.69 -0.34 -6.80
CA GLY A 134 9.88 -1.17 -6.85
C GLY A 134 9.59 -2.54 -7.44
N PHE A 135 8.55 -3.22 -6.95
CA PHE A 135 8.13 -4.53 -7.44
C PHE A 135 7.81 -4.48 -8.94
N LEU A 136 7.02 -3.51 -9.40
CA LEU A 136 6.64 -3.37 -10.80
C LEU A 136 7.83 -3.00 -11.71
N GLY A 137 8.78 -2.22 -11.19
CA GLY A 137 9.98 -1.81 -11.91
C GLY A 137 11.05 -2.91 -12.00
N PHE A 138 11.25 -3.69 -10.94
CA PHE A 138 12.29 -4.73 -10.87
C PHE A 138 11.83 -6.10 -11.40
N ASP A 139 10.56 -6.48 -11.19
CA ASP A 139 10.05 -7.79 -11.63
C ASP A 139 9.70 -7.81 -13.13
N GLY A 140 9.71 -6.65 -13.79
CA GLY A 140 9.47 -6.54 -15.23
C GLY A 140 8.05 -6.97 -15.68
N THR A 141 7.16 -7.27 -14.75
CA THR A 141 5.84 -7.88 -15.01
C THR A 141 4.90 -7.02 -15.84
N LEU A 142 5.10 -5.70 -15.86
CA LEU A 142 4.28 -4.76 -16.64
C LEU A 142 4.90 -4.36 -17.99
N PHE A 143 6.23 -4.32 -18.11
CA PHE A 143 6.90 -3.67 -19.25
C PHE A 143 8.09 -4.44 -19.85
N TYR A 144 8.33 -5.72 -19.49
CA TYR A 144 9.44 -6.51 -20.05
C TYR A 144 9.08 -7.48 -21.19
N ASN A 145 9.89 -7.29 -22.25
CA ASN A 145 10.26 -8.07 -23.43
C ASN A 145 10.14 -9.61 -23.36
N GLU A 146 9.50 -10.22 -24.38
CA GLU A 146 9.34 -11.68 -24.59
C GLU A 146 10.65 -12.51 -24.60
N LYS A 147 11.82 -11.86 -24.59
CA LYS A 147 13.14 -12.50 -24.67
C LYS A 147 13.75 -12.95 -23.33
N VAL A 148 13.10 -12.71 -22.19
CA VAL A 148 13.65 -13.09 -20.86
C VAL A 148 12.94 -14.32 -20.32
N SER A 149 13.71 -15.27 -19.76
CA SER A 149 13.19 -16.58 -19.39
C SER A 149 12.22 -16.52 -18.19
N PRO A 150 11.18 -17.38 -18.18
CA PRO A 150 10.27 -17.58 -17.06
C PRO A 150 10.93 -17.82 -15.69
N SER A 151 12.13 -18.40 -15.71
CA SER A 151 12.88 -18.86 -14.54
C SER A 151 13.61 -17.73 -13.82
N SER A 152 13.70 -16.56 -14.45
CA SER A 152 14.31 -15.34 -13.91
C SER A 152 13.29 -14.43 -13.23
N ARG A 153 11.99 -14.76 -13.34
CA ARG A 153 10.88 -14.14 -12.60
C ARG A 153 11.14 -14.37 -11.13
N GLY A 154 11.33 -13.31 -10.35
CA GLY A 154 11.62 -13.41 -8.93
C GLY A 154 10.50 -14.14 -8.21
N CYS A 155 10.66 -15.45 -7.97
CA CYS A 155 9.95 -16.12 -6.89
C CYS A 155 10.45 -15.49 -5.60
N TRP A 156 9.76 -14.46 -5.11
CA TRP A 156 9.74 -14.25 -3.68
C TRP A 156 9.26 -15.56 -3.08
N PRO A 157 10.05 -16.25 -2.25
CA PRO A 157 9.54 -17.44 -1.58
C PRO A 157 8.29 -17.00 -0.85
N THR A 158 7.14 -17.60 -1.20
CA THR A 158 5.89 -17.41 -0.47
C THR A 158 6.23 -17.58 1.00
N ALA A 159 6.26 -16.47 1.73
CA ALA A 159 6.77 -16.45 3.09
C ALA A 159 5.99 -17.49 3.89
N ASN A 160 6.72 -18.49 4.38
CA ASN A 160 6.15 -19.54 5.19
C ASN A 160 5.59 -18.86 6.45
N PRO A 161 4.26 -18.88 6.71
CA PRO A 161 3.66 -18.07 7.78
C PRO A 161 4.13 -18.44 9.19
N GLY A 162 4.97 -19.48 9.34
CA GLY A 162 5.60 -19.89 10.60
C GLY A 162 7.08 -19.54 10.76
N ALA A 163 7.74 -18.90 9.79
CA ALA A 163 9.14 -18.52 9.92
C ALA A 163 9.27 -17.16 10.63
N GLN A 164 9.51 -17.18 11.94
CA GLN A 164 9.99 -15.99 12.65
C GLN A 164 11.43 -15.73 12.18
N ALA A 165 11.66 -14.57 11.57
CA ALA A 165 13.02 -14.10 11.32
C ALA A 165 13.76 -14.01 12.67
N PRO A 166 15.02 -14.47 12.76
CA PRO A 166 15.79 -14.28 13.99
C PRO A 166 15.84 -12.78 14.30
N HIS A 167 15.49 -12.42 15.52
CA HIS A 167 15.54 -11.05 16.02
C HIS A 167 17.02 -10.64 16.11
N GLN A 168 17.58 -10.12 15.03
CA GLN A 168 18.84 -9.40 15.06
C GLN A 168 18.58 -8.04 15.69
N SER A 169 19.42 -7.63 16.63
CA SER A 169 19.34 -6.30 17.20
C SER A 169 19.75 -5.27 16.14
N ASP A 170 18.86 -4.35 15.82
CA ASP A 170 19.06 -3.22 14.88
C ASP A 170 20.18 -2.24 15.25
N ALA A 171 20.91 -2.49 16.34
CA ALA A 171 22.00 -1.66 16.81
C ALA A 171 23.14 -1.51 15.78
N ASP A 172 23.24 -2.42 14.81
CA ASP A 172 24.29 -2.41 13.80
C ASP A 172 23.95 -1.59 12.53
N PHE A 173 22.69 -1.13 12.36
CA PHE A 173 22.29 -0.33 11.20
C PHE A 173 22.48 1.19 11.43
N TYR A 174 22.50 1.61 12.68
CA TYR A 174 22.70 3.01 13.06
C TYR A 174 24.16 3.23 13.48
N ASP A 175 24.80 4.24 12.90
CA ASP A 175 26.12 4.69 13.37
C ASP A 175 25.99 5.06 14.87
N ALA A 176 26.91 4.57 15.72
CA ALA A 176 26.85 4.78 17.17
C ALA A 176 26.82 6.26 17.56
N ASN A 177 27.31 7.14 16.69
CA ASN A 177 27.25 8.59 16.85
C ASN A 177 25.88 9.19 16.47
N VAL A 178 25.09 8.49 15.66
CA VAL A 178 23.73 8.87 15.23
C VAL A 178 22.69 8.41 16.25
N ALA A 179 22.93 7.28 16.93
CA ALA A 179 22.01 6.71 17.92
C ALA A 179 21.84 7.55 19.21
N ALA A 180 22.81 8.42 19.55
CA ALA A 180 22.79 9.20 20.78
C ALA A 180 21.89 10.46 20.72
N GLU A 181 21.60 10.97 19.52
CA GLU A 181 20.83 12.21 19.31
C GLU A 181 19.44 11.95 18.70
N ILE A 182 19.22 10.79 18.08
CA ILE A 182 17.91 10.42 17.54
C ILE A 182 16.99 9.97 18.68
N THR A 183 16.09 10.88 19.07
CA THR A 183 14.80 10.48 19.66
C THR A 183 14.20 9.43 18.73
N ASP A 184 13.90 8.23 19.24
CA ASP A 184 13.38 7.05 18.51
C ASP A 184 12.98 7.36 17.05
N PRO A 185 13.70 6.85 16.02
CA PRO A 185 13.45 7.21 14.62
C PRO A 185 12.01 6.90 14.18
N PHE A 186 11.34 5.94 14.84
CA PHE A 186 9.94 5.62 14.62
C PHE A 186 8.98 6.60 15.33
N ALA A 187 9.36 7.17 16.47
CA ALA A 187 8.63 8.26 17.09
C ALA A 187 8.66 9.54 16.23
N ARG A 188 9.83 9.87 15.65
CA ARG A 188 9.94 11.03 14.74
C ARG A 188 9.12 10.83 13.46
N ARG A 189 8.97 9.58 13.00
CA ARG A 189 8.17 9.22 11.81
C ARG A 189 6.75 9.76 11.91
N ALA A 190 6.10 9.65 13.07
CA ALA A 190 4.75 10.19 13.28
C ALA A 190 4.70 11.72 13.17
N GLU A 191 5.72 12.42 13.65
CA GLU A 191 5.78 13.90 13.61
C GLU A 191 5.97 14.45 12.19
N VAL A 192 6.67 13.71 11.33
CA VAL A 192 6.96 14.14 9.95
C VAL A 192 6.02 13.51 8.92
N ALA A 193 5.18 12.54 9.33
CA ALA A 193 4.39 11.72 8.44
C ALA A 193 3.52 12.54 7.49
N ASP A 194 2.74 13.47 8.03
CA ASP A 194 1.83 14.29 7.24
C ASP A 194 2.56 15.15 6.21
N ARG A 195 3.74 15.69 6.57
CA ARG A 195 4.53 16.51 5.64
C ARG A 195 5.05 15.65 4.49
N ILE A 196 5.69 14.52 4.80
CA ILE A 196 6.28 13.66 3.77
C ILE A 196 5.18 13.05 2.87
N ALA A 197 4.06 12.61 3.45
CA ALA A 197 2.93 12.09 2.67
C ALA A 197 2.39 13.15 1.69
N ARG A 198 2.26 14.41 2.13
CA ARG A 198 1.87 15.52 1.25
C ARG A 198 2.89 15.76 0.13
N ASP A 199 4.18 15.78 0.47
CA ASP A 199 5.24 16.02 -0.52
C ASP A 199 5.27 14.91 -1.57
N LEU A 200 5.18 13.64 -1.15
CA LEU A 200 5.09 12.49 -2.05
C LEU A 200 3.86 12.55 -2.94
N LEU A 201 2.70 12.92 -2.38
CA LEU A 201 1.48 13.10 -3.17
C LEU A 201 1.65 14.19 -4.23
N ASN A 202 2.23 15.32 -3.88
CA ASN A 202 2.49 16.40 -4.81
C ASN A 202 3.41 15.95 -5.94
N THR A 203 4.49 15.23 -5.63
CA THR A 203 5.38 14.65 -6.64
C THR A 203 4.64 13.69 -7.58
N LEU A 204 3.74 12.84 -7.05
CA LEU A 204 2.92 11.95 -7.87
C LEU A 204 1.97 12.73 -8.79
N LYS A 205 1.35 13.80 -8.30
CA LYS A 205 0.45 14.65 -9.10
C LYS A 205 1.20 15.36 -10.23
N GLU A 206 2.37 15.92 -9.95
CA GLU A 206 3.23 16.53 -10.98
C GLU A 206 3.65 15.51 -12.05
N ALA A 207 4.07 14.31 -11.62
CA ALA A 207 4.45 13.24 -12.54
C ALA A 207 3.26 12.78 -13.41
N ARG A 208 2.06 12.66 -12.82
CA ARG A 208 0.82 12.36 -13.54
C ARG A 208 0.49 13.41 -14.57
N ASP A 209 0.55 14.68 -14.22
CA ASP A 209 0.16 15.76 -15.14
C ASP A 209 1.13 15.82 -16.32
N ALA A 210 2.43 15.58 -16.09
CA ALA A 210 3.42 15.40 -17.14
C ALA A 210 3.16 14.15 -18.02
N ALA A 211 2.78 13.02 -17.41
CA ALA A 211 2.43 11.78 -18.11
C ALA A 211 1.20 11.95 -19.00
N LYS A 212 0.14 12.58 -18.49
CA LYS A 212 -1.06 12.93 -19.28
C LYS A 212 -0.71 13.80 -20.48
N GLY A 213 0.20 14.78 -20.29
CA GLY A 213 0.70 15.61 -21.40
C GLY A 213 1.39 14.80 -22.50
N ARG A 214 2.19 13.79 -22.13
CA ARG A 214 2.85 12.88 -23.10
C ARG A 214 1.87 11.97 -23.82
N MET A 215 0.85 11.46 -23.11
CA MET A 215 -0.17 10.57 -23.68
C MET A 215 -1.09 11.26 -24.70
N VAL A 216 -1.38 12.56 -24.53
CA VAL A 216 -2.20 13.33 -25.48
C VAL A 216 -1.43 13.68 -26.77
N GLY A 217 -0.09 13.64 -26.73
CA GLY A 217 0.76 13.98 -27.87
C GLY A 217 1.14 12.81 -28.79
N GLN A 218 0.64 11.58 -28.51
CA GLN A 218 0.84 10.38 -29.31
C GLN A 218 -0.37 10.09 -30.21
#